data_AF-A0A7U9XW20-F1
#
_entry.id   AF-A0A7U9XW20-F1
#
_cell.length_a   1.000
_cell.length_b   1.000
_cell.length_c   1.000
_cell.angle_alpha   90.00
_cell.angle_beta   90.00
_cell.angle_gamma   90.00
#
_symmetry.space_group_name_H-M   'P 1'
#
loop_
_entity.id
_entity.type
_entity.pdbx_description
1 polymer ?
#
loop_
_entity_poly.entity_id
_entity_poly.type
_entity_poly.pdbx_seq_one_letter_code
_entity_poly.pdbx_strand_id
1 'polypeptide(L)'
;MKIIKILSKVVLALIVIAGIFVGTLTVFEYRPDDLETVQISNNQEETINLDQIYQIMTFNIGYAGLGEDEDFVMDGGQKGRADSLSVVEDYFEGIKGILNDYPSDFYLLQEVDHKARRSYNLNEVDGIKESLGDMYSSQYALNFKSIFVPFPLSLTDYIGSVESGIQTLTKYDVSDSERHQFPGAFSWPLRVANLKRAMMVSSFEINGSDKELIIVNLHMSAYDSDGSLRDQEMAYLKAFLEEQKQLGNYVVVGGDFNQTFPEAANLYPVNSDFYEAYTIEDEFIPNGYRFEVDLSEPTCRLLNQPYDKDSENTQYYLIDGFIVSDNIELTQVEPLTAYNVMTINHEFLYSDHNPVVMKFKLID
;
A
#
# COMPACT_ATOMS: atom_id res chain seq x y z
N MET A 1 -1.22 25.27 -49.74
CA MET A 1 -1.95 26.26 -48.90
C MET A 1 -3.24 25.73 -48.26
N LYS A 2 -4.19 25.13 -49.00
CA LYS A 2 -5.45 24.60 -48.41
C LYS A 2 -5.22 23.43 -47.42
N ILE A 3 -4.35 22.48 -47.78
CA ILE A 3 -4.00 21.31 -46.94
C ILE A 3 -3.35 21.78 -45.63
N ILE A 4 -2.39 22.70 -45.69
CA ILE A 4 -1.74 23.28 -44.50
C ILE A 4 -2.78 23.94 -43.58
N LYS A 5 -3.74 24.71 -44.11
CA LYS A 5 -4.81 25.33 -43.30
C LYS A 5 -5.72 24.31 -42.63
N ILE A 6 -6.00 23.18 -43.29
CA ILE A 6 -6.81 22.10 -42.70
C ILE A 6 -6.01 21.41 -41.59
N LEU A 7 -4.75 21.06 -41.85
CA LEU A 7 -3.87 20.44 -40.86
C LEU A 7 -3.71 21.33 -39.62
N SER A 8 -3.50 22.63 -39.79
CA SER A 8 -3.41 23.59 -38.68
C SER A 8 -4.70 23.64 -37.85
N LYS A 9 -5.88 23.54 -38.48
CA LYS A 9 -7.16 23.49 -37.75
C LYS A 9 -7.33 22.20 -36.97
N VAL A 10 -6.92 21.07 -37.53
CA VAL A 10 -6.96 19.77 -36.84
C VAL A 10 -6.03 19.78 -35.63
N VAL A 11 -4.80 20.26 -35.79
CA VAL A 11 -3.84 20.38 -34.68
C VAL A 11 -4.38 21.33 -33.60
N LEU A 12 -4.94 22.48 -33.98
CA LEU A 12 -5.55 23.40 -33.02
C LEU A 12 -6.72 22.76 -32.26
N ALA A 13 -7.58 22.00 -32.94
CA ALA A 13 -8.68 21.30 -32.31
C ALA A 13 -8.18 20.26 -31.29
N LEU A 14 -7.15 19.48 -31.63
CA LEU A 14 -6.54 18.50 -30.72
C LEU A 14 -5.93 19.17 -29.48
N ILE A 15 -5.23 20.31 -29.65
CA ILE A 15 -4.68 21.09 -28.54
C ILE A 15 -5.80 21.61 -27.63
N VAL A 16 -6.90 22.11 -28.20
CA VAL A 16 -8.05 22.57 -27.42
C VAL A 16 -8.69 21.43 -26.64
N ILE A 17 -8.85 20.25 -27.26
CA ILE A 17 -9.40 19.07 -26.59
C ILE A 17 -8.50 18.63 -25.44
N ALA A 18 -7.19 18.52 -25.67
CA ALA A 18 -6.22 18.16 -24.63
C ALA A 18 -6.22 19.20 -23.50
N GLY A 19 -6.30 20.48 -23.82
CA GLY A 19 -6.38 21.57 -22.84
C GLY A 19 -7.66 21.53 -22.00
N ILE A 20 -8.80 21.25 -22.62
CA ILE A 20 -10.07 21.05 -21.91
C ILE A 20 -9.96 19.83 -21.01
N PHE A 21 -9.43 18.72 -21.51
CA PHE A 21 -9.27 17.48 -20.74
C PHE A 21 -8.39 17.69 -19.49
N VAL A 22 -7.18 18.22 -19.64
CA VAL A 22 -6.29 18.52 -18.51
C VAL A 22 -6.89 19.57 -17.59
N GLY A 23 -7.58 20.58 -18.16
CA GLY A 23 -8.31 21.58 -17.39
C GLY A 23 -9.40 20.97 -16.51
N THR A 24 -10.19 20.03 -17.04
CA THR A 24 -11.19 19.29 -16.28
C THR A 24 -10.55 18.48 -15.15
N LEU A 25 -9.49 17.71 -15.42
CA LEU A 25 -8.78 16.98 -14.36
C LEU A 25 -8.20 17.90 -13.29
N THR A 26 -7.70 19.07 -13.67
CA THR A 26 -7.15 20.06 -12.74
C THR A 26 -8.24 20.65 -11.82
N VAL A 27 -9.45 20.87 -12.35
CA VAL A 27 -10.60 21.36 -11.58
C VAL A 27 -11.09 20.33 -10.56
N PHE A 28 -11.11 19.05 -10.96
CA PHE A 28 -11.57 17.93 -10.12
C PHE A 28 -10.44 17.18 -9.41
N GLU A 29 -9.23 17.73 -9.38
CA GLU A 29 -8.08 17.12 -8.70
C GLU A 29 -8.42 16.92 -7.22
N TYR A 30 -8.26 15.68 -6.74
CA TYR A 30 -8.33 15.38 -5.32
C TYR A 30 -7.16 16.03 -4.60
N ARG A 31 -7.46 16.86 -3.61
CA ARG A 31 -6.49 17.60 -2.78
C ARG A 31 -6.86 17.37 -1.32
N PRO A 32 -6.39 16.27 -0.73
CA PRO A 32 -6.62 16.02 0.69
C PRO A 32 -5.92 17.07 1.55
N ASP A 33 -6.41 17.25 2.76
CA ASP A 33 -5.71 18.01 3.79
C ASP A 33 -4.49 17.23 4.31
N ASP A 34 -3.57 17.92 4.99
CA ASP A 34 -2.35 17.31 5.54
C ASP A 34 -2.69 16.21 6.58
N LEU A 35 -3.74 16.45 7.36
CA LEU A 35 -4.32 15.50 8.32
C LEU A 35 -5.84 15.47 8.11
N GLU A 36 -6.41 14.28 7.97
CA GLU A 36 -7.85 14.07 7.87
C GLU A 36 -8.30 12.98 8.86
N THR A 37 -9.30 13.26 9.69
CA THR A 37 -9.92 12.23 10.54
C THR A 37 -10.57 11.15 9.67
N VAL A 38 -10.26 9.89 9.97
CA VAL A 38 -10.80 8.72 9.29
C VAL A 38 -11.99 8.18 10.08
N GLN A 39 -13.08 7.87 9.38
CA GLN A 39 -14.25 7.26 10.02
C GLN A 39 -13.95 5.83 10.44
N ILE A 40 -14.26 5.50 11.69
CA ILE A 40 -14.19 4.15 12.23
C ILE A 40 -15.57 3.50 12.10
N SER A 41 -15.67 2.51 11.23
CA SER A 41 -16.87 1.70 11.05
C SER A 41 -16.82 0.51 12.01
N ASN A 42 -17.93 0.23 12.71
CA ASN A 42 -18.04 -0.92 13.61
C ASN A 42 -16.95 -0.95 14.70
N ASN A 43 -16.79 0.17 15.44
CA ASN A 43 -15.77 0.24 16.48
C ASN A 43 -16.01 -0.84 17.55
N GLN A 44 -14.99 -1.63 17.86
CA GLN A 44 -15.09 -2.71 18.85
C GLN A 44 -14.97 -2.14 20.27
N GLU A 45 -15.21 -2.97 21.29
CA GLU A 45 -15.14 -2.56 22.70
C GLU A 45 -13.90 -3.12 23.42
N GLU A 46 -13.18 -4.07 22.82
CA GLU A 46 -12.02 -4.72 23.43
C GLU A 46 -10.81 -3.77 23.38
N THR A 47 -10.22 -3.45 24.54
CA THR A 47 -9.06 -2.56 24.63
C THR A 47 -7.74 -3.33 24.60
N ILE A 48 -6.64 -2.63 24.30
CA ILE A 48 -5.29 -3.21 24.27
C ILE A 48 -4.79 -3.43 25.70
N ASN A 49 -4.00 -4.49 25.89
CA ASN A 49 -3.42 -4.91 27.16
C ASN A 49 -1.91 -5.11 26.99
N LEU A 50 -1.19 -4.79 28.05
CA LEU A 50 0.20 -5.20 28.20
C LEU A 50 0.29 -6.73 28.34
N ASP A 51 1.42 -7.30 27.95
CA ASP A 51 1.70 -8.73 28.01
C ASP A 51 0.75 -9.66 27.22
N GLN A 52 -0.19 -9.12 26.45
CA GLN A 52 -1.01 -9.88 25.49
C GLN A 52 -0.28 -10.01 24.15
N ILE A 53 -0.35 -11.20 23.55
CA ILE A 53 0.20 -11.45 22.21
C ILE A 53 -0.84 -11.06 21.17
N TYR A 54 -0.44 -10.21 20.24
CA TYR A 54 -1.20 -9.74 19.10
C TYR A 54 -0.60 -10.30 17.80
N GLN A 55 -1.44 -10.55 16.80
CA GLN A 55 -1.00 -10.86 15.44
C GLN A 55 -1.37 -9.74 14.47
N ILE A 56 -0.41 -9.27 13.68
CA ILE A 56 -0.63 -8.26 12.65
C ILE A 56 -0.22 -8.78 11.29
N MET A 57 -1.02 -8.47 10.27
CA MET A 57 -0.73 -8.74 8.87
C MET A 57 -0.65 -7.42 8.12
N THR A 58 0.34 -7.27 7.26
CA THR A 58 0.33 -6.29 6.18
C THR A 58 0.22 -6.98 4.83
N PHE A 59 -0.59 -6.43 3.92
CA PHE A 59 -0.80 -7.02 2.60
C PHE A 59 -1.24 -5.96 1.57
N ASN A 60 -0.39 -5.69 0.59
CA ASN A 60 -0.81 -4.99 -0.62
C ASN A 60 -1.60 -5.97 -1.50
N ILE A 61 -2.89 -5.70 -1.68
CA ILE A 61 -3.79 -6.64 -2.38
C ILE A 61 -3.82 -6.39 -3.90
N GLY A 62 -3.04 -5.44 -4.40
CA GLY A 62 -2.94 -5.11 -5.82
C GLY A 62 -4.30 -4.88 -6.48
N TYR A 63 -5.24 -4.26 -5.74
CA TYR A 63 -6.65 -4.02 -6.14
C TYR A 63 -7.34 -5.26 -6.74
N ALA A 64 -6.97 -6.44 -6.22
CA ALA A 64 -7.38 -7.74 -6.73
C ALA A 64 -7.25 -7.88 -8.25
N GLY A 65 -6.27 -7.21 -8.86
CA GLY A 65 -6.10 -7.10 -10.31
C GLY A 65 -4.69 -7.37 -10.80
N LEU A 66 -3.80 -7.85 -9.92
CA LEU A 66 -2.37 -8.05 -10.17
C LEU A 66 -1.87 -9.47 -9.80
N GLY A 67 -2.76 -10.47 -9.81
CA GLY A 67 -2.42 -11.87 -9.55
C GLY A 67 -1.49 -12.51 -10.58
N GLU A 68 -1.34 -13.83 -10.54
CA GLU A 68 -0.27 -14.55 -11.26
C GLU A 68 -0.25 -14.32 -12.78
N ASP A 69 -1.42 -14.20 -13.43
CA ASP A 69 -1.52 -14.09 -14.89
C ASP A 69 -1.36 -12.65 -15.40
N GLU A 70 -1.13 -11.70 -14.50
CA GLU A 70 -1.12 -10.28 -14.81
C GLU A 70 0.28 -9.72 -14.98
N ASP A 71 0.38 -8.72 -15.85
CA ASP A 71 1.53 -7.86 -16.06
C ASP A 71 1.08 -6.39 -16.01
N PHE A 72 2.02 -5.46 -15.95
CA PHE A 72 1.70 -4.05 -15.86
C PHE A 72 2.68 -3.19 -16.64
N VAL A 73 2.12 -2.27 -17.42
CA VAL A 73 2.85 -1.43 -18.37
C VAL A 73 3.93 -0.54 -17.73
N MET A 74 3.80 -0.15 -16.45
CA MET A 74 4.87 0.62 -15.77
C MET A 74 6.10 -0.23 -15.46
N ASP A 75 5.94 -1.55 -15.41
CA ASP A 75 6.98 -2.51 -15.07
C ASP A 75 7.57 -3.21 -16.30
N GLY A 76 7.11 -2.87 -17.50
CA GLY A 76 7.55 -3.49 -18.76
C GLY A 76 6.56 -4.47 -19.37
N GLY A 77 5.43 -4.71 -18.70
CA GLY A 77 4.29 -5.46 -19.23
C GLY A 77 3.49 -4.69 -20.29
N GLN A 78 2.28 -5.15 -20.58
CA GLN A 78 1.43 -4.57 -21.64
C GLN A 78 0.07 -4.10 -21.11
N LYS A 79 -0.41 -4.67 -20.01
CA LYS A 79 -1.73 -4.39 -19.46
C LYS A 79 -1.71 -3.15 -18.57
N GLY A 80 -2.86 -2.51 -18.47
CA GLY A 80 -3.13 -1.45 -17.49
C GLY A 80 -4.23 -1.80 -16.49
N ARG A 81 -4.83 -2.99 -16.64
CA ARG A 81 -5.79 -3.63 -15.74
C ARG A 81 -6.02 -5.09 -16.14
N ALA A 82 -6.62 -5.87 -15.25
CA ALA A 82 -7.09 -7.23 -15.51
C ALA A 82 -8.12 -7.33 -16.65
N ASP A 83 -8.17 -8.49 -17.31
CA ASP A 83 -8.91 -8.73 -18.56
C ASP A 83 -10.43 -8.77 -18.39
N SER A 84 -10.94 -9.15 -17.21
CA SER A 84 -12.38 -9.23 -16.93
C SER A 84 -12.70 -9.03 -15.45
N LEU A 85 -13.97 -8.74 -15.17
CA LEU A 85 -14.50 -8.74 -13.79
C LEU A 85 -14.31 -10.10 -13.11
N SER A 86 -14.50 -11.21 -13.84
CA SER A 86 -14.37 -12.55 -13.25
C SER A 86 -12.95 -12.83 -12.74
N VAL A 87 -11.92 -12.37 -13.45
CA VAL A 87 -10.53 -12.50 -13.00
C VAL A 87 -10.32 -11.73 -11.69
N VAL A 88 -10.84 -10.49 -11.62
CA VAL A 88 -10.77 -9.68 -10.40
C VAL A 88 -11.53 -10.32 -9.23
N GLU A 89 -12.73 -10.86 -9.49
CA GLU A 89 -13.51 -11.58 -8.49
C GLU A 89 -12.76 -12.84 -7.99
N ASP A 90 -12.15 -13.62 -8.89
CA ASP A 90 -11.39 -14.83 -8.52
C ASP A 90 -10.17 -14.49 -7.64
N TYR A 91 -9.41 -13.46 -8.00
CA TYR A 91 -8.31 -12.97 -7.17
C TYR A 91 -8.80 -12.42 -5.83
N PHE A 92 -9.91 -11.68 -5.83
CA PHE A 92 -10.47 -11.12 -4.60
C PHE A 92 -11.00 -12.20 -3.63
N GLU A 93 -11.62 -13.26 -4.14
CA GLU A 93 -11.98 -14.43 -3.32
C GLU A 93 -10.75 -15.12 -2.74
N GLY A 94 -9.67 -15.22 -3.51
CA GLY A 94 -8.38 -15.74 -3.03
C GLY A 94 -7.76 -14.89 -1.92
N ILE A 95 -7.73 -13.56 -2.11
CA ILE A 95 -7.29 -12.60 -1.09
C ILE A 95 -8.09 -12.77 0.19
N LYS A 96 -9.43 -12.79 0.10
CA LYS A 96 -10.29 -13.05 1.26
C LYS A 96 -10.01 -14.40 1.91
N GLY A 97 -9.74 -15.44 1.12
CA GLY A 97 -9.29 -16.75 1.60
C GLY A 97 -8.05 -16.63 2.47
N ILE A 98 -7.00 -15.96 1.98
CA ILE A 98 -5.77 -15.72 2.74
C ILE A 98 -6.05 -14.99 4.06
N LEU A 99 -6.85 -13.92 4.03
CA LEU A 99 -7.19 -13.18 5.26
C LEU A 99 -7.88 -14.09 6.30
N ASN A 100 -8.75 -15.01 5.87
CA ASN A 100 -9.43 -15.94 6.77
C ASN A 100 -8.55 -17.11 7.23
N ASP A 101 -7.65 -17.60 6.38
CA ASP A 101 -6.74 -18.70 6.70
C ASP A 101 -5.64 -18.28 7.69
N TYR A 102 -5.29 -16.99 7.70
CA TYR A 102 -4.31 -16.38 8.60
C TYR A 102 -4.94 -15.29 9.47
N PRO A 103 -5.85 -15.68 10.39
CA PRO A 103 -6.63 -14.74 11.17
C PRO A 103 -5.71 -13.86 12.02
N SER A 104 -5.74 -12.55 11.77
CA SER A 104 -4.93 -11.56 12.46
C SER A 104 -5.78 -10.65 13.31
N ASP A 105 -5.18 -10.06 14.33
CA ASP A 105 -5.78 -9.08 15.22
C ASP A 105 -5.85 -7.70 14.58
N PHE A 106 -4.88 -7.42 13.69
CA PHE A 106 -4.81 -6.25 12.85
C PHE A 106 -4.51 -6.66 11.41
N TYR A 107 -5.24 -6.10 10.44
CA TYR A 107 -4.91 -6.18 9.02
C TYR A 107 -4.61 -4.78 8.50
N LEU A 108 -3.45 -4.61 7.88
CA LEU A 108 -3.01 -3.39 7.20
C LEU A 108 -2.99 -3.66 5.71
N LEU A 109 -4.05 -3.25 5.01
CA LEU A 109 -4.23 -3.55 3.59
C LEU A 109 -3.93 -2.32 2.73
N GLN A 110 -3.20 -2.52 1.64
CA GLN A 110 -2.87 -1.50 0.66
C GLN A 110 -3.49 -1.81 -0.70
N GLU A 111 -3.72 -0.76 -1.50
CA GLU A 111 -4.36 -0.84 -2.83
C GLU A 111 -5.76 -1.46 -2.79
N VAL A 112 -6.58 -1.01 -1.85
CA VAL A 112 -7.97 -1.43 -1.75
C VAL A 112 -8.84 -0.47 -2.55
N ASP A 113 -9.40 -0.94 -3.66
CA ASP A 113 -10.30 -0.14 -4.50
C ASP A 113 -11.73 -0.12 -3.89
N HIS A 114 -12.20 1.07 -3.54
CA HIS A 114 -13.63 1.28 -3.22
C HIS A 114 -14.48 1.34 -4.49
N LYS A 115 -13.94 2.01 -5.51
CA LYS A 115 -14.59 2.16 -6.81
C LYS A 115 -13.60 2.60 -7.88
N ALA A 116 -13.07 1.64 -8.63
CA ALA A 116 -12.18 1.94 -9.75
C ALA A 116 -12.56 1.19 -11.01
N ARG A 117 -12.25 1.77 -12.19
CA ARG A 117 -12.46 1.08 -13.46
C ARG A 117 -11.52 -0.12 -13.61
N ARG A 118 -10.31 -0.07 -13.03
CA ARG A 118 -9.32 -1.17 -13.12
C ARG A 118 -9.81 -2.44 -12.41
N SER A 119 -10.49 -2.31 -11.27
CA SER A 119 -11.16 -3.40 -10.55
C SER A 119 -12.66 -3.55 -10.89
N TYR A 120 -13.09 -3.06 -12.06
CA TYR A 120 -14.49 -3.18 -12.54
C TYR A 120 -15.57 -2.58 -11.62
N ASN A 121 -15.19 -1.64 -10.75
CA ASN A 121 -16.01 -1.03 -9.69
C ASN A 121 -16.46 -2.03 -8.62
N LEU A 122 -15.72 -3.12 -8.45
CA LEU A 122 -15.82 -3.96 -7.27
C LEU A 122 -15.50 -3.09 -6.04
N ASN A 123 -16.30 -3.22 -4.99
CA ASN A 123 -16.07 -2.53 -3.73
C ASN A 123 -15.33 -3.48 -2.79
N GLU A 124 -14.01 -3.43 -2.85
CA GLU A 124 -13.14 -4.32 -2.08
C GLU A 124 -13.20 -3.99 -0.59
N VAL A 125 -13.36 -2.70 -0.24
CA VAL A 125 -13.46 -2.22 1.14
C VAL A 125 -14.59 -2.92 1.89
N ASP A 126 -15.81 -2.93 1.32
CA ASP A 126 -16.95 -3.60 1.92
C ASP A 126 -16.86 -5.12 1.78
N GLY A 127 -16.36 -5.64 0.66
CA GLY A 127 -16.18 -7.09 0.48
C GLY A 127 -15.24 -7.72 1.51
N ILE A 128 -14.15 -7.03 1.89
CA ILE A 128 -13.23 -7.46 2.94
C ILE A 128 -13.92 -7.44 4.31
N LYS A 129 -14.64 -6.35 4.62
CA LYS A 129 -15.40 -6.22 5.88
C LYS A 129 -16.44 -7.32 6.03
N GLU A 130 -17.22 -7.57 4.99
CA GLU A 130 -18.25 -8.62 4.98
C GLU A 130 -17.62 -10.01 5.15
N SER A 131 -16.44 -10.24 4.57
CA SER A 131 -15.75 -11.52 4.69
C SER A 131 -15.19 -11.78 6.09
N LEU A 132 -14.60 -10.76 6.72
CA LEU A 132 -14.01 -10.88 8.06
C LEU A 132 -15.08 -10.80 9.17
N GLY A 133 -16.21 -10.15 8.89
CA GLY A 133 -17.39 -10.08 9.74
C GLY A 133 -17.34 -8.99 10.82
N ASP A 134 -18.42 -8.92 11.60
CA ASP A 134 -18.69 -7.84 12.56
C ASP A 134 -17.76 -7.81 13.79
N MET A 135 -16.82 -8.75 13.88
CA MET A 135 -15.79 -8.73 14.95
C MET A 135 -14.65 -7.76 14.68
N TYR A 136 -14.62 -7.13 13.49
CA TYR A 136 -13.61 -6.14 13.14
C TYR A 136 -14.21 -4.75 12.98
N SER A 137 -13.53 -3.76 13.57
CA SER A 137 -13.58 -2.38 13.15
C SER A 137 -12.91 -2.21 11.80
N SER A 138 -13.30 -1.17 11.07
CA SER A 138 -12.67 -0.83 9.80
C SER A 138 -12.49 0.68 9.65
N GLN A 139 -11.26 1.05 9.33
CA GLN A 139 -10.85 2.40 8.94
C GLN A 139 -10.38 2.35 7.49
N TYR A 140 -10.79 3.31 6.66
CA TYR A 140 -10.41 3.38 5.26
C TYR A 140 -10.07 4.81 4.86
N ALA A 141 -8.86 5.00 4.32
CA ALA A 141 -8.33 6.29 3.91
C ALA A 141 -7.95 6.27 2.43
N LEU A 142 -8.48 7.23 1.66
CA LEU A 142 -8.14 7.38 0.24
C LEU A 142 -6.69 7.86 0.09
N ASN A 143 -5.91 7.18 -0.74
CA ASN A 143 -4.59 7.64 -1.15
C ASN A 143 -4.46 7.73 -2.68
N PHE A 144 -5.51 7.37 -3.43
CA PHE A 144 -5.61 7.62 -4.86
C PHE A 144 -7.06 7.89 -5.28
N LYS A 145 -7.32 9.12 -5.73
CA LYS A 145 -8.61 9.50 -6.29
C LYS A 145 -8.44 10.36 -7.53
N SER A 146 -8.98 9.88 -8.64
CA SER A 146 -8.99 10.63 -9.90
C SER A 146 -10.23 10.28 -10.71
N ILE A 147 -10.84 11.29 -11.34
CA ILE A 147 -11.98 11.07 -12.22
C ILE A 147 -11.60 10.34 -13.51
N PHE A 148 -10.33 10.41 -13.93
CA PHE A 148 -9.82 9.69 -15.09
C PHE A 148 -8.28 9.68 -15.14
N VAL A 149 -7.71 8.48 -15.17
CA VAL A 149 -6.29 8.21 -15.39
C VAL A 149 -6.11 7.73 -16.84
N PRO A 150 -5.50 8.54 -17.73
CA PRO A 150 -5.36 8.24 -19.15
C PRO A 150 -4.13 7.36 -19.45
N PHE A 151 -3.82 6.41 -18.57
CA PHE A 151 -2.62 5.59 -18.63
C PHE A 151 -2.98 4.11 -18.48
N PRO A 152 -2.37 3.19 -19.26
CA PRO A 152 -1.63 3.47 -20.50
C PRO A 152 -2.48 4.21 -21.52
N LEU A 153 -1.84 4.82 -22.52
CA LEU A 153 -2.55 5.43 -23.65
C LEU A 153 -3.14 4.34 -24.54
N SER A 154 -4.24 3.75 -24.08
CA SER A 154 -5.01 2.68 -24.72
C SER A 154 -6.48 3.08 -24.75
N LEU A 155 -7.24 2.56 -25.72
CA LEU A 155 -8.70 2.70 -25.76
C LEU A 155 -9.41 1.69 -24.86
N THR A 156 -8.71 0.65 -24.41
CA THR A 156 -9.26 -0.49 -23.67
C THR A 156 -8.63 -0.65 -22.29
N ASP A 157 -7.33 -0.41 -22.18
CA ASP A 157 -6.53 -0.83 -21.01
C ASP A 157 -6.18 0.32 -20.08
N TYR A 158 -6.65 1.54 -20.37
CA TYR A 158 -6.42 2.69 -19.50
C TYR A 158 -7.05 2.47 -18.11
N ILE A 159 -6.39 2.92 -17.05
CA ILE A 159 -6.82 2.76 -15.65
C ILE A 159 -8.21 3.39 -15.43
N GLY A 160 -8.43 4.62 -15.93
CA GLY A 160 -9.74 5.30 -15.87
C GLY A 160 -10.04 5.92 -14.51
N SER A 161 -11.30 5.96 -14.10
CA SER A 161 -11.69 6.53 -12.79
C SER A 161 -11.18 5.65 -11.65
N VAL A 162 -10.67 6.25 -10.58
CA VAL A 162 -10.14 5.55 -9.41
C VAL A 162 -10.61 6.23 -8.13
N GLU A 163 -11.08 5.41 -7.19
CA GLU A 163 -11.18 5.70 -5.76
C GLU A 163 -10.60 4.50 -5.01
N SER A 164 -9.35 4.65 -4.56
CA SER A 164 -8.53 3.61 -3.95
C SER A 164 -7.82 4.15 -2.71
N GLY A 165 -7.48 3.25 -1.79
CA GLY A 165 -6.95 3.63 -0.49
C GLY A 165 -6.22 2.52 0.24
N ILE A 166 -5.98 2.80 1.50
CA ILE A 166 -5.47 1.87 2.50
C ILE A 166 -6.57 1.58 3.52
N GLN A 167 -6.68 0.33 3.93
CA GLN A 167 -7.68 -0.13 4.90
C GLN A 167 -7.01 -0.79 6.09
N THR A 168 -7.40 -0.40 7.29
CA THR A 168 -7.02 -1.07 8.52
C THR A 168 -8.26 -1.72 9.11
N LEU A 169 -8.14 -2.99 9.49
CA LEU A 169 -9.17 -3.71 10.23
C LEU A 169 -8.60 -4.24 11.53
N THR A 170 -9.38 -4.19 12.62
CA THR A 170 -8.90 -4.58 13.95
C THR A 170 -10.02 -5.09 14.83
N LYS A 171 -9.72 -5.99 15.78
CA LYS A 171 -10.68 -6.49 16.78
C LYS A 171 -10.83 -5.59 18.01
N TYR A 172 -10.10 -4.49 18.06
CA TYR A 172 -9.97 -3.65 19.25
C TYR A 172 -10.62 -2.28 19.07
N ASP A 173 -10.96 -1.63 20.18
CA ASP A 173 -11.49 -0.27 20.24
C ASP A 173 -10.44 0.72 19.74
N VAL A 174 -10.77 1.39 18.64
CA VAL A 174 -9.93 2.43 18.04
C VAL A 174 -10.32 3.77 18.66
N SER A 175 -9.40 4.38 19.40
CA SER A 175 -9.64 5.65 20.09
C SER A 175 -9.66 6.82 19.12
N ASP A 176 -8.75 6.79 18.13
CA ASP A 176 -8.68 7.78 17.06
C ASP A 176 -8.05 7.17 15.79
N SER A 177 -8.37 7.73 14.63
CA SER A 177 -7.75 7.33 13.36
C SER A 177 -7.61 8.52 12.42
N GLU A 178 -6.40 8.74 11.93
CA GLU A 178 -6.05 9.87 11.07
C GLU A 178 -5.32 9.41 9.81
N ARG A 179 -5.63 10.08 8.70
CA ARG A 179 -4.90 9.98 7.44
C ARG A 179 -3.87 11.10 7.39
N HIS A 180 -2.60 10.73 7.33
CA HIS A 180 -1.48 11.65 7.19
C HIS A 180 -1.05 11.71 5.73
N GLN A 181 -1.27 12.86 5.07
CA GLN A 181 -0.75 13.10 3.72
C GLN A 181 0.78 13.13 3.77
N PHE A 182 1.43 12.29 2.96
CA PHE A 182 2.86 12.42 2.79
C PHE A 182 3.22 13.73 2.06
N PRO A 183 4.32 14.39 2.44
CA PRO A 183 4.80 15.56 1.72
C PRO A 183 5.28 15.19 0.31
N GLY A 184 5.25 16.17 -0.58
CA GLY A 184 5.65 15.99 -1.97
C GLY A 184 4.47 15.67 -2.90
N ALA A 185 4.65 16.01 -4.17
CA ALA A 185 3.72 15.66 -5.23
C ALA A 185 4.43 15.77 -6.58
N PHE A 186 3.98 14.97 -7.54
CA PHE A 186 4.38 15.17 -8.92
C PHE A 186 4.08 16.60 -9.40
N SER A 187 4.86 17.06 -10.38
CA SER A 187 4.59 18.35 -11.02
C SER A 187 3.26 18.34 -11.79
N TRP A 188 2.66 19.51 -11.99
CA TRP A 188 1.59 19.65 -12.98
C TRP A 188 2.18 19.45 -14.39
N PRO A 189 1.52 18.70 -15.29
CA PRO A 189 0.16 18.18 -15.17
C PRO A 189 0.03 16.79 -14.54
N LEU A 190 1.12 16.03 -14.32
CA LEU A 190 1.05 14.63 -13.88
C LEU A 190 0.25 14.43 -12.58
N ARG A 191 0.40 15.33 -11.60
CA ARG A 191 -0.29 15.18 -10.29
C ARG A 191 -1.82 15.09 -10.34
N VAL A 192 -2.46 15.57 -11.39
CA VAL A 192 -3.94 15.61 -11.47
C VAL A 192 -4.55 14.23 -11.69
N ALA A 193 -3.73 13.26 -12.10
CA ALA A 193 -4.11 11.87 -12.33
C ALA A 193 -3.17 10.89 -11.62
N ASN A 194 -2.50 11.34 -10.55
CA ASN A 194 -1.53 10.55 -9.79
C ASN A 194 -1.97 10.41 -8.32
N LEU A 195 -1.34 9.48 -7.61
CA LEU A 195 -1.61 9.15 -6.22
C LEU A 195 -1.28 10.33 -5.29
N LYS A 196 -2.01 10.39 -4.18
CA LYS A 196 -1.79 11.27 -3.03
C LYS A 196 -1.42 10.37 -1.84
N ARG A 197 -0.19 9.83 -1.89
CA ARG A 197 0.32 8.84 -0.93
C ARG A 197 0.13 9.35 0.51
N ALA A 198 -0.17 8.43 1.40
CA ALA A 198 -0.46 8.73 2.79
C ALA A 198 -0.16 7.50 3.65
N MET A 199 0.00 7.71 4.95
CA MET A 199 -0.10 6.67 5.95
C MET A 199 -1.39 6.89 6.76
N MET A 200 -1.98 5.80 7.25
CA MET A 200 -3.12 5.87 8.17
C MET A 200 -2.66 5.43 9.55
N VAL A 201 -2.84 6.32 10.52
CA VAL A 201 -2.43 6.14 11.91
C VAL A 201 -3.67 5.85 12.73
N SER A 202 -3.66 4.76 13.49
CA SER A 202 -4.73 4.41 14.41
C SER A 202 -4.19 4.28 15.82
N SER A 203 -4.82 4.97 16.75
CA SER A 203 -4.44 5.04 18.16
C SER A 203 -5.35 4.18 19.01
N PHE A 204 -4.74 3.46 19.96
CA PHE A 204 -5.43 2.54 20.86
C PHE A 204 -4.99 2.79 22.30
N GLU A 205 -5.95 3.04 23.18
CA GLU A 205 -5.71 3.07 24.62
C GLU A 205 -5.23 1.69 25.13
N ILE A 206 -4.24 1.72 26.02
CA ILE A 206 -3.72 0.52 26.69
C ILE A 206 -4.25 0.50 28.13
N ASN A 207 -4.91 -0.60 28.50
CA ASN A 207 -5.47 -0.78 29.83
C ASN A 207 -4.41 -0.59 30.93
N GLY A 208 -4.68 0.38 31.82
CA GLY A 208 -3.81 0.65 32.97
C GLY A 208 -2.53 1.43 32.65
N SER A 209 -2.38 1.95 31.43
CA SER A 209 -1.25 2.76 30.99
C SER A 209 -1.69 4.18 30.62
N ASP A 210 -0.76 5.15 30.68
CA ASP A 210 -0.94 6.49 30.11
C ASP A 210 -0.34 6.59 28.69
N LYS A 211 0.12 5.46 28.14
CA LYS A 211 0.67 5.32 26.78
C LYS A 211 -0.35 4.65 25.87
N GLU A 212 -0.18 4.87 24.58
CA GLU A 212 -1.01 4.29 23.53
C GLU A 212 -0.23 3.30 22.69
N LEU A 213 -0.95 2.37 22.06
CA LEU A 213 -0.46 1.62 20.91
C LEU A 213 -0.85 2.39 19.65
N ILE A 214 0.12 2.64 18.79
CA ILE A 214 -0.01 3.35 17.52
C ILE A 214 0.27 2.36 16.41
N ILE A 215 -0.75 2.06 15.61
CA ILE A 215 -0.65 1.19 14.44
C ILE A 215 -0.70 2.07 13.19
N VAL A 216 0.31 1.94 12.33
CA VAL A 216 0.42 2.71 11.09
C VAL A 216 0.35 1.78 9.89
N ASN A 217 -0.66 1.97 9.04
CA ASN A 217 -0.75 1.37 7.71
C ASN A 217 -0.04 2.27 6.70
N LEU A 218 1.05 1.77 6.13
CA LEU A 218 1.95 2.51 5.26
C LEU A 218 1.81 2.12 3.79
N HIS A 219 1.79 3.10 2.90
CA HIS A 219 2.00 2.88 1.46
C HIS A 219 2.75 4.06 0.85
N MET A 220 4.05 3.88 0.60
CA MET A 220 4.95 4.92 0.06
C MET A 220 4.96 4.99 -1.48
N SER A 221 5.55 6.06 -2.02
CA SER A 221 5.65 6.30 -3.45
C SER A 221 6.57 5.30 -4.15
N ALA A 222 6.09 4.77 -5.28
CA ALA A 222 6.88 4.03 -6.26
C ALA A 222 7.23 4.93 -7.46
N TYR A 223 8.09 4.46 -8.36
CA TYR A 223 8.44 5.13 -9.63
C TYR A 223 8.94 6.58 -9.47
N ASP A 224 9.61 6.86 -8.36
CA ASP A 224 10.22 8.15 -8.05
C ASP A 224 11.67 8.21 -8.54
N SER A 225 11.84 8.40 -9.85
CA SER A 225 13.15 8.28 -10.52
C SER A 225 14.22 9.26 -10.01
N ASP A 226 13.82 10.40 -9.42
CA ASP A 226 14.77 11.37 -8.85
C ASP A 226 14.94 11.24 -7.33
N GLY A 227 14.15 10.37 -6.69
CA GLY A 227 14.18 10.08 -5.25
C GLY A 227 13.60 11.20 -4.36
N SER A 228 13.10 12.29 -4.92
CA SER A 228 12.69 13.46 -4.13
C SER A 228 11.43 13.24 -3.31
N LEU A 229 10.47 12.42 -3.79
CA LEU A 229 9.29 12.04 -3.02
C LEU A 229 9.69 11.09 -1.89
N ARG A 230 10.50 10.08 -2.21
CA ARG A 230 11.01 9.10 -1.24
C ARG A 230 11.73 9.78 -0.08
N ASP A 231 12.64 10.72 -0.36
CA ASP A 231 13.38 11.43 0.68
C ASP A 231 12.45 12.23 1.62
N GLN A 232 11.42 12.88 1.05
CA GLN A 232 10.43 13.65 1.81
C GLN A 232 9.52 12.74 2.66
N GLU A 233 9.05 11.63 2.10
CA GLU A 233 8.22 10.62 2.77
C GLU A 233 8.96 9.98 3.95
N MET A 234 10.22 9.59 3.73
CA MET A 234 11.06 9.04 4.78
C MET A 234 11.37 10.09 5.86
N ALA A 235 11.70 11.33 5.50
CA ALA A 235 11.90 12.38 6.50
C ALA A 235 10.65 12.61 7.37
N TYR A 236 9.46 12.55 6.78
CA TYR A 236 8.19 12.67 7.49
C TYR A 236 7.94 11.48 8.44
N LEU A 237 8.12 10.25 7.96
CA LEU A 237 7.98 9.05 8.79
C LEU A 237 8.97 9.06 9.96
N LYS A 238 10.23 9.46 9.73
CA LYS A 238 11.24 9.59 10.78
C LYS A 238 10.82 10.59 11.86
N ALA A 239 10.35 11.76 11.47
CA ALA A 239 9.88 12.78 12.42
C ALA A 239 8.69 12.27 13.24
N PHE A 240 7.74 11.56 12.61
CA PHE A 240 6.62 10.93 13.29
C PHE A 240 7.09 9.90 14.33
N LEU A 241 8.03 9.01 13.97
CA LEU A 241 8.58 8.02 14.90
C LEU A 241 9.31 8.69 16.09
N GLU A 242 10.08 9.75 15.83
CA GLU A 242 10.76 10.52 16.89
C GLU A 242 9.77 11.20 17.85
N GLU A 243 8.63 11.69 17.34
CA GLU A 243 7.55 12.24 18.16
C GLU A 243 6.89 11.16 19.03
N GLN A 244 6.47 10.03 18.44
CA GLN A 244 5.82 8.95 19.19
C GLN A 244 6.72 8.37 20.27
N LYS A 245 8.03 8.29 20.01
CA LYS A 245 9.00 7.91 21.03
C LYS A 245 9.07 8.90 22.20
N GLN A 246 8.98 10.21 21.95
CA GLN A 246 8.97 11.21 23.02
C GLN A 246 7.72 11.10 23.90
N LEU A 247 6.59 10.70 23.32
CA LEU A 247 5.36 10.41 24.05
C LEU A 247 5.45 9.10 24.85
N GLY A 248 6.37 8.20 24.46
CA GLY A 248 6.56 6.88 25.06
C GLY A 248 5.57 5.85 24.54
N ASN A 249 4.94 6.11 23.40
CA ASN A 249 3.95 5.23 22.79
C ASN A 249 4.61 3.96 22.23
N TYR A 250 3.82 2.89 22.15
CA TYR A 250 4.18 1.68 21.44
C TYR A 250 3.81 1.89 19.98
N VAL A 251 4.69 1.57 19.05
CA VAL A 251 4.46 1.86 17.64
C VAL A 251 4.77 0.63 16.79
N VAL A 252 3.83 0.27 15.94
CA VAL A 252 4.02 -0.69 14.85
C VAL A 252 3.64 0.01 13.55
N VAL A 253 4.61 0.16 12.66
CA VAL A 253 4.37 0.59 11.27
C VAL A 253 4.46 -0.66 10.40
N GLY A 254 3.45 -0.92 9.58
CA GLY A 254 3.48 -2.01 8.61
C GLY A 254 2.88 -1.57 7.27
N GLY A 255 3.41 -2.10 6.18
CA GLY A 255 2.97 -1.69 4.85
C GLY A 255 3.96 -1.99 3.76
N ASP A 256 3.65 -1.43 2.59
CA ASP A 256 4.51 -1.39 1.41
C ASP A 256 5.36 -0.11 1.43
N PHE A 257 6.66 -0.28 1.62
CA PHE A 257 7.64 0.81 1.66
C PHE A 257 8.09 1.26 0.27
N ASN A 258 7.79 0.49 -0.78
CA ASN A 258 8.33 0.68 -2.14
C ASN A 258 9.86 0.88 -2.17
N GLN A 259 10.53 0.33 -1.17
CA GLN A 259 11.97 0.41 -0.92
C GLN A 259 12.39 -0.88 -0.25
N THR A 260 13.60 -1.34 -0.54
CA THR A 260 14.11 -2.55 0.12
C THR A 260 14.78 -2.23 1.45
N PHE A 261 14.63 -3.12 2.41
CA PHE A 261 15.18 -2.96 3.74
C PHE A 261 16.71 -3.15 3.72
N PRO A 262 17.46 -2.48 4.63
CA PRO A 262 18.92 -2.59 4.65
C PRO A 262 19.43 -4.04 4.71
N GLU A 263 18.76 -4.88 5.48
CA GLU A 263 19.09 -6.29 5.68
C GLU A 263 18.80 -7.17 4.45
N ALA A 264 17.91 -6.69 3.58
CA ALA A 264 17.54 -7.34 2.32
C ALA A 264 18.29 -6.75 1.10
N ALA A 265 19.21 -5.80 1.32
CA ALA A 265 19.95 -5.16 0.25
C ALA A 265 20.70 -6.20 -0.60
N ASN A 266 20.46 -6.19 -1.91
CA ASN A 266 21.01 -7.15 -2.88
C ASN A 266 20.58 -8.61 -2.68
N LEU A 267 19.53 -8.88 -1.89
CA LEU A 267 18.99 -10.24 -1.72
C LEU A 267 18.47 -10.79 -3.05
N TYR A 268 17.81 -9.94 -3.85
CA TYR A 268 17.32 -10.26 -5.19
C TYR A 268 18.09 -9.46 -6.25
N PRO A 269 18.40 -10.07 -7.42
CA PRO A 269 19.03 -9.36 -8.52
C PRO A 269 18.06 -8.31 -9.09
N VAL A 270 18.59 -7.12 -9.40
CA VAL A 270 17.82 -6.02 -9.97
C VAL A 270 18.19 -5.81 -11.43
N ASN A 271 17.18 -5.77 -12.30
CA ASN A 271 17.27 -5.28 -13.66
C ASN A 271 16.94 -3.78 -13.69
N SER A 272 17.96 -2.94 -13.87
CA SER A 272 17.86 -1.48 -13.89
C SER A 272 17.10 -0.90 -15.10
N ASP A 273 16.67 -1.74 -16.05
CA ASP A 273 15.80 -1.32 -17.14
C ASP A 273 14.33 -1.13 -16.69
N PHE A 274 13.97 -1.68 -15.52
CA PHE A 274 12.63 -1.62 -14.94
C PHE A 274 12.64 -0.91 -13.57
N TYR A 275 11.54 -1.04 -12.83
CA TYR A 275 11.44 -0.51 -11.48
C TYR A 275 12.53 -1.06 -10.55
N GLU A 276 13.13 -0.17 -9.77
CA GLU A 276 14.14 -0.48 -8.77
C GLU A 276 13.64 -0.03 -7.39
N ALA A 277 13.58 -0.98 -6.46
CA ALA A 277 13.35 -0.72 -5.05
C ALA A 277 14.67 -0.30 -4.39
N TYR A 278 14.87 1.01 -4.25
CA TYR A 278 16.07 1.55 -3.60
C TYR A 278 16.15 1.11 -2.14
N THR A 279 17.37 0.86 -1.65
CA THR A 279 17.60 0.48 -0.25
C THR A 279 17.35 1.67 0.66
N ILE A 280 16.58 1.45 1.73
CA ILE A 280 16.41 2.43 2.82
C ILE A 280 17.78 2.71 3.45
N GLU A 281 18.09 3.97 3.73
CA GLU A 281 19.37 4.35 4.36
C GLU A 281 19.51 3.72 5.76
N ASP A 282 20.69 3.21 6.10
CA ASP A 282 20.97 2.61 7.43
C ASP A 282 20.64 3.59 8.57
N GLU A 283 20.93 4.88 8.38
CA GLU A 283 20.71 5.94 9.37
C GLU A 283 19.28 6.48 9.42
N PHE A 284 18.38 5.97 8.57
CA PHE A 284 16.98 6.38 8.57
C PHE A 284 16.34 6.11 9.94
N ILE A 285 16.48 4.88 10.44
CA ILE A 285 15.72 4.41 11.58
C ILE A 285 16.16 5.14 12.87
N PRO A 286 15.25 5.87 13.55
CA PRO A 286 15.63 6.56 14.78
C PRO A 286 15.91 5.55 15.90
N ASN A 287 16.79 5.93 16.84
CA ASN A 287 17.03 5.11 18.05
C ASN A 287 15.69 4.73 18.70
N GLY A 288 15.56 3.52 19.25
CA GLY A 288 14.30 3.08 19.86
C GLY A 288 13.39 2.30 18.90
N TYR A 289 13.82 2.11 17.65
CA TYR A 289 13.10 1.39 16.61
C TYR A 289 14.02 0.43 15.88
N ARG A 290 13.42 -0.59 15.28
CA ARG A 290 14.09 -1.56 14.41
C ARG A 290 13.17 -2.02 13.28
N PHE A 291 13.77 -2.44 12.17
CA PHE A 291 13.07 -3.13 11.10
C PHE A 291 12.82 -4.59 11.50
N GLU A 292 11.70 -5.13 11.05
CA GLU A 292 11.31 -6.51 11.26
C GLU A 292 10.76 -7.06 9.94
N VAL A 293 11.52 -7.97 9.34
CA VAL A 293 11.29 -8.51 8.00
C VAL A 293 11.59 -10.01 7.96
N ASP A 294 11.02 -10.70 6.97
CA ASP A 294 11.35 -12.09 6.66
C ASP A 294 12.25 -12.16 5.41
N LEU A 295 13.54 -12.44 5.61
CA LEU A 295 14.52 -12.54 4.52
C LEU A 295 14.44 -13.86 3.73
N SER A 296 13.56 -14.79 4.10
CA SER A 296 13.50 -16.12 3.49
C SER A 296 12.65 -16.20 2.24
N GLU A 297 11.71 -15.26 2.05
CA GLU A 297 10.74 -15.27 0.96
C GLU A 297 10.53 -13.86 0.39
N PRO A 298 10.20 -13.71 -0.90
CA PRO A 298 9.93 -12.41 -1.50
C PRO A 298 8.55 -11.88 -1.13
N THR A 299 8.45 -10.57 -0.90
CA THR A 299 7.17 -9.91 -0.60
C THR A 299 6.50 -9.32 -1.82
N CYS A 300 7.24 -9.08 -2.91
CA CYS A 300 6.72 -8.49 -4.14
C CYS A 300 7.42 -9.11 -5.36
N ARG A 301 6.74 -9.16 -6.50
CA ARG A 301 7.31 -9.46 -7.82
C ARG A 301 7.18 -8.26 -8.75
N LEU A 302 8.10 -8.13 -9.70
CA LEU A 302 7.93 -7.20 -10.81
C LEU A 302 6.81 -7.67 -11.75
N LEU A 303 6.02 -6.73 -12.29
CA LEU A 303 4.95 -7.01 -13.25
C LEU A 303 5.41 -6.84 -14.71
N ASN A 304 6.66 -7.15 -15.02
CA ASN A 304 7.19 -7.12 -16.38
C ASN A 304 6.62 -8.22 -17.29
N GLN A 305 6.08 -9.27 -16.68
CA GLN A 305 5.43 -10.42 -17.33
C GLN A 305 4.48 -11.11 -16.32
N PRO A 306 3.58 -12.00 -16.79
CA PRO A 306 2.91 -12.96 -15.91
C PRO A 306 3.92 -13.74 -15.08
N TYR A 307 3.53 -14.10 -13.87
CA TYR A 307 4.39 -14.82 -12.93
C TYR A 307 4.80 -16.19 -13.49
N ASP A 308 6.10 -16.42 -13.51
CA ASP A 308 6.69 -17.72 -13.85
C ASP A 308 7.95 -17.91 -12.99
N LYS A 309 7.86 -18.77 -11.98
CA LYS A 309 8.97 -19.05 -11.07
C LYS A 309 10.19 -19.69 -11.74
N ASP A 310 10.00 -20.30 -12.90
CA ASP A 310 11.08 -20.94 -13.65
C ASP A 310 11.73 -19.95 -14.65
N SER A 311 11.19 -18.74 -14.78
CA SER A 311 11.67 -17.70 -15.69
C SER A 311 12.76 -16.83 -15.05
N GLU A 312 13.91 -16.70 -15.71
CA GLU A 312 15.00 -15.79 -15.30
C GLU A 312 14.61 -14.30 -15.33
N ASN A 313 13.49 -13.96 -15.98
CA ASN A 313 12.97 -12.60 -16.05
C ASN A 313 12.07 -12.23 -14.86
N THR A 314 11.68 -13.20 -14.04
CA THR A 314 10.86 -12.95 -12.85
C THR A 314 11.75 -12.33 -11.78
N GLN A 315 11.56 -11.03 -11.56
CA GLN A 315 12.29 -10.27 -10.56
C GLN A 315 11.46 -10.16 -9.29
N TYR A 316 12.14 -10.25 -8.15
CA TYR A 316 11.53 -10.20 -6.83
C TYR A 316 12.05 -9.01 -6.03
N TYR A 317 11.26 -8.62 -5.03
CA TYR A 317 11.64 -7.63 -4.05
C TYR A 317 11.20 -8.06 -2.64
N LEU A 318 11.85 -7.45 -1.66
CA LEU A 318 11.43 -7.44 -0.27
C LEU A 318 11.23 -5.98 0.11
N ILE A 319 9.97 -5.53 0.04
CA ILE A 319 9.53 -4.13 0.23
C ILE A 319 8.39 -3.99 1.24
N ASP A 320 7.83 -5.11 1.70
CA ASP A 320 6.78 -5.15 2.71
C ASP A 320 7.38 -5.67 4.03
N GLY A 321 6.99 -5.07 5.14
CA GLY A 321 7.52 -5.44 6.44
C GLY A 321 7.06 -4.51 7.54
N PHE A 322 7.80 -4.50 8.66
CA PHE A 322 7.44 -3.72 9.83
C PHE A 322 8.58 -2.84 10.36
N ILE A 323 8.21 -1.73 11.00
CA ILE A 323 9.03 -1.02 11.97
C ILE A 323 8.35 -1.15 13.32
N VAL A 324 9.10 -1.53 14.36
CA VAL A 324 8.59 -1.67 15.72
C VAL A 324 9.44 -0.90 16.71
N SER A 325 8.81 -0.36 17.76
CA SER A 325 9.51 0.28 18.87
C SER A 325 10.14 -0.74 19.84
N ASP A 326 11.15 -0.32 20.61
CA ASP A 326 11.91 -1.20 21.52
C ASP A 326 11.09 -1.71 22.73
N ASN A 327 9.98 -1.08 23.05
CA ASN A 327 9.00 -1.54 24.04
C ASN A 327 8.03 -2.60 23.48
N ILE A 328 8.33 -3.15 22.30
CA ILE A 328 7.59 -4.27 21.69
C ILE A 328 8.51 -5.48 21.59
N GLU A 329 8.10 -6.57 22.24
CA GLU A 329 8.75 -7.88 22.13
C GLU A 329 8.03 -8.70 21.05
N LEU A 330 8.80 -9.32 20.16
CA LEU A 330 8.22 -10.23 19.17
C LEU A 330 8.19 -11.67 19.68
N THR A 331 7.17 -12.40 19.24
CA THR A 331 7.03 -13.83 19.51
C THR A 331 7.03 -14.61 18.21
N GLN A 332 7.49 -15.85 18.26
CA GLN A 332 7.63 -16.67 17.06
C GLN A 332 6.27 -16.89 16.37
N VAL A 333 6.26 -16.66 15.05
CA VAL A 333 5.17 -17.12 14.19
C VAL A 333 5.43 -18.60 13.90
N GLU A 334 4.82 -19.48 14.70
CA GLU A 334 4.94 -20.93 14.50
C GLU A 334 4.46 -21.33 13.09
N PRO A 335 5.16 -22.24 12.37
CA PRO A 335 6.30 -23.06 12.83
C PRO A 335 7.66 -22.82 12.14
N LEU A 336 7.90 -21.79 11.30
CA LEU A 336 8.94 -21.95 10.25
C LEU A 336 9.78 -20.73 9.80
N THR A 337 10.17 -19.77 10.66
CA THR A 337 11.21 -18.80 10.24
C THR A 337 12.29 -18.57 11.30
N ALA A 338 13.48 -18.13 10.88
CA ALA A 338 14.58 -17.71 11.76
C ALA A 338 14.36 -16.32 12.37
N TYR A 339 13.30 -15.64 11.92
CA TYR A 339 12.88 -14.30 12.31
C TYR A 339 11.54 -14.39 13.04
N ASN A 340 11.09 -13.32 13.68
CA ASN A 340 9.76 -13.29 14.31
C ASN A 340 8.66 -12.77 13.36
N VAL A 341 9.03 -12.63 12.08
CA VAL A 341 8.18 -12.21 10.96
C VAL A 341 8.15 -13.35 9.95
N MET A 342 7.01 -13.52 9.27
CA MET A 342 6.79 -14.56 8.27
C MET A 342 6.07 -13.97 7.06
N THR A 343 6.68 -14.10 5.89
CA THR A 343 6.02 -13.85 4.61
C THR A 343 5.26 -15.12 4.21
N ILE A 344 3.96 -14.99 3.98
CA ILE A 344 3.11 -16.09 3.52
C ILE A 344 3.25 -16.17 2.00
N ASN A 345 4.22 -16.96 1.53
CA ASN A 345 4.44 -17.11 0.09
C ASN A 345 3.32 -17.95 -0.55
N HIS A 346 2.43 -17.27 -1.27
CA HIS A 346 1.38 -17.88 -2.10
C HIS A 346 1.73 -17.88 -3.59
N GLU A 347 3.02 -17.78 -3.92
CA GLU A 347 3.52 -17.72 -5.30
C GLU A 347 2.82 -16.61 -6.12
N PHE A 348 2.45 -15.49 -5.48
CA PHE A 348 1.82 -14.32 -6.13
C PHE A 348 0.51 -14.63 -6.85
N LEU A 349 -0.21 -15.67 -6.40
CA LEU A 349 -1.41 -16.18 -7.06
C LEU A 349 -2.52 -15.12 -7.20
N TYR A 350 -2.75 -14.32 -6.16
CA TYR A 350 -3.88 -13.37 -6.09
C TYR A 350 -3.48 -11.89 -6.08
N SER A 351 -2.20 -11.60 -5.85
CA SER A 351 -1.61 -10.27 -5.81
C SER A 351 -0.15 -10.38 -6.24
N ASP A 352 0.42 -9.30 -6.76
CA ASP A 352 1.85 -9.16 -7.01
C ASP A 352 2.67 -9.03 -5.73
N HIS A 353 1.99 -8.94 -4.58
CA HIS A 353 2.58 -9.04 -3.25
C HIS A 353 2.17 -10.34 -2.52
N ASN A 354 3.02 -10.76 -1.57
CA ASN A 354 2.71 -11.76 -0.56
C ASN A 354 2.45 -11.07 0.80
N PRO A 355 1.49 -11.54 1.61
CA PRO A 355 1.24 -10.98 2.94
C PRO A 355 2.40 -11.26 3.89
N VAL A 356 2.65 -10.32 4.79
CA VAL A 356 3.66 -10.43 5.84
C VAL A 356 2.99 -10.39 7.21
N VAL A 357 3.29 -11.35 8.06
CA VAL A 357 2.68 -11.52 9.39
C VAL A 357 3.74 -11.44 10.48
N MET A 358 3.37 -10.78 11.59
CA MET A 358 4.19 -10.67 12.79
C MET A 358 3.33 -10.93 14.02
N LYS A 359 3.92 -11.54 15.07
CA LYS A 359 3.31 -11.59 16.40
C LYS A 359 4.12 -10.77 17.39
N PHE A 360 3.44 -9.93 18.16
CA PHE A 360 4.08 -8.98 19.05
C PHE A 360 3.35 -8.86 20.38
N LYS A 361 4.06 -8.36 21.39
CA LYS A 361 3.58 -8.15 22.74
C LYS A 361 4.13 -6.83 23.26
N LEU A 362 3.28 -6.05 23.92
CA LEU A 362 3.66 -4.79 24.56
C LEU A 362 4.29 -5.10 25.93
N ILE A 363 5.49 -4.60 26.19
CA ILE A 363 6.22 -4.83 27.46
C ILE A 363 6.32 -3.54 28.29
N ASP A 364 6.20 -3.68 29.61
CA ASP A 364 6.31 -2.60 30.60
C ASP A 364 7.65 -1.83 30.61
#